data_AF-A0A518CZP0-F1
#
_entry.id   AF-A0A518CZP0-F1
#
_cell.length_a   1.000
_cell.length_b   1.000
_cell.length_c   1.000
_cell.angle_alpha   90.00
_cell.angle_beta   90.00
_cell.angle_gamma   90.00
#
_symmetry.space_group_name_H-M   'P 1'
#
loop_
_entity.id
_entity.type
_entity.pdbx_description
1 polymer ?
#
loop_
_entity_poly.entity_id
_entity_poly.type
_entity_poly.pdbx_seq_one_letter_code
_entity_poly.pdbx_strand_id
1 'polypeptide(L)'
;MGRHDEVDRSGAPDTARAEAIERYTDQLLERTAGDERDRDAVERALRAWRRERDGSGESESAPVLPLARRFGRSALVRLASAAGVLLAVAVAALFLIGPGAPTADAALAGALERARAATPRMYELLFERGLGFTRAVEADLYVSGEQTFALALEKPAGTAWIGGDRAQVWVVPANPQLPVVLGDRARRTQQLLAENDVELPYVDVVSALEALSVDYDAALSADGLVLSGTKRATAPEHKADTFRLVLDEDGALASLELERRGRIALGDWRFELQARDTEVDGSVFDHASHHRADRRVIER
;
A
#
# COMPACT_ATOMS: atom_id res chain seq x y z
N MET A 1 30.74 -38.00 -22.73
CA MET A 1 31.75 -37.03 -23.18
C MET A 1 31.05 -36.02 -24.08
N GLY A 2 30.70 -34.86 -23.52
CA GLY A 2 29.90 -33.81 -24.17
C GLY A 2 29.56 -32.75 -23.12
N ARG A 3 30.08 -31.54 -23.32
CA ARG A 3 30.19 -30.43 -22.34
C ARG A 3 28.83 -29.88 -21.92
N HIS A 4 28.71 -29.52 -20.64
CA HIS A 4 27.73 -28.56 -20.15
C HIS A 4 28.23 -27.14 -20.45
N ASP A 5 27.43 -26.34 -21.16
CA ASP A 5 27.57 -24.89 -21.22
C ASP A 5 26.92 -24.29 -19.97
N GLU A 6 27.76 -23.73 -19.10
CA GLU A 6 27.38 -22.97 -17.92
C GLU A 6 27.29 -21.49 -18.33
N VAL A 7 26.06 -20.97 -18.40
CA VAL A 7 25.77 -19.59 -18.77
C VAL A 7 25.96 -18.71 -17.54
N ASP A 8 27.04 -17.93 -17.54
CA ASP A 8 27.34 -16.87 -16.60
C ASP A 8 26.29 -15.74 -16.71
N ARG A 9 25.47 -15.57 -15.67
CA ARG A 9 24.54 -14.43 -15.49
C ARG A 9 24.73 -13.85 -14.10
N SER A 10 25.89 -13.24 -13.86
CA SER A 10 26.16 -12.45 -12.67
C SER A 10 26.89 -11.16 -13.08
N GLY A 11 26.16 -10.07 -13.32
CA GLY A 11 26.84 -8.80 -13.58
C GLY A 11 26.01 -7.55 -13.91
N ALA A 12 24.67 -7.58 -13.93
CA ALA A 12 23.87 -6.45 -14.40
C ALA A 12 23.13 -5.57 -13.35
N PRO A 13 22.87 -5.95 -12.08
CA PRO A 13 22.13 -5.08 -11.16
C PRO A 13 22.98 -3.98 -10.49
N ASP A 14 24.31 -4.14 -10.47
CA ASP A 14 25.20 -3.25 -9.72
C ASP A 14 25.67 -2.01 -10.50
N THR A 15 25.61 -2.05 -11.83
CA THR A 15 25.97 -0.93 -12.72
C THR A 15 24.85 0.10 -12.81
N ALA A 16 23.60 -0.35 -12.95
CA ALA A 16 22.44 0.54 -13.01
C ALA A 16 22.24 1.37 -11.72
N ARG A 17 22.53 0.76 -10.56
CA ARG A 17 22.52 1.45 -9.25
C ARG A 17 23.67 2.45 -9.13
N ALA A 18 24.85 2.12 -9.66
CA ALA A 18 26.00 3.01 -9.67
C ALA A 18 25.75 4.26 -10.53
N GLU A 19 25.21 4.06 -11.74
CA GLU A 19 24.87 5.14 -12.67
C GLU A 19 23.76 6.04 -12.15
N ALA A 20 22.83 5.51 -11.34
CA ALA A 20 21.79 6.30 -10.68
C ALA A 20 22.36 7.18 -9.55
N ILE A 21 23.30 6.64 -8.77
CA ILE A 21 24.00 7.38 -7.70
C ILE A 21 24.90 8.47 -8.31
N GLU A 22 25.60 8.16 -9.40
CA GLU A 22 26.45 9.13 -10.10
C GLU A 22 25.63 10.29 -10.67
N ARG A 23 24.53 10.00 -11.39
CA ARG A 23 23.61 11.03 -11.90
C ARG A 23 22.97 11.89 -10.82
N TYR A 24 22.57 11.27 -9.70
CA TYR A 24 22.00 12.01 -8.56
C TYR A 24 23.03 12.95 -7.93
N THR A 25 24.29 12.51 -7.85
CA THR A 25 25.38 13.30 -7.25
C THR A 25 25.81 14.44 -8.17
N ASP A 26 25.85 14.23 -9.48
CA ASP A 26 26.11 15.30 -10.46
C ASP A 26 25.04 16.39 -10.38
N GLN A 27 23.76 16.02 -10.25
CA GLN A 27 22.66 16.98 -10.03
C GLN A 27 22.78 17.73 -8.70
N LEU A 28 23.35 17.09 -7.67
CA LEU A 28 23.58 17.70 -6.37
C LEU A 28 24.71 18.74 -6.45
N LEU A 29 25.81 18.39 -7.14
CA LEU A 29 26.94 19.27 -7.42
C LEU A 29 26.55 20.49 -8.25
N GLU A 30 25.68 20.30 -9.24
CA GLU A 30 25.15 21.38 -10.08
C GLU A 30 24.24 22.34 -9.29
N ARG A 31 23.48 21.83 -8.31
CA ARG A 31 22.67 22.65 -7.39
C ARG A 31 23.47 23.39 -6.31
N THR A 32 24.65 22.90 -5.95
CA THR A 32 25.55 23.54 -4.96
C THR A 32 26.53 24.55 -5.58
N ALA A 33 26.29 25.00 -6.81
CA ALA A 33 27.15 25.95 -7.54
C ALA A 33 27.14 27.37 -6.92
N GLY A 34 27.71 27.51 -5.72
CA GLY A 34 27.87 28.78 -5.01
C GLY A 34 28.97 28.76 -3.93
N ASP A 35 29.42 27.59 -3.45
CA ASP A 35 30.49 27.49 -2.46
C ASP A 35 31.55 26.45 -2.85
N GLU A 36 32.79 26.91 -3.12
CA GLU A 36 33.92 26.07 -3.51
C GLU A 36 34.28 25.01 -2.46
N ARG A 37 33.97 25.26 -1.17
CA ARG A 37 34.28 24.32 -0.08
C ARG A 37 33.39 23.08 -0.07
N ASP A 38 32.14 23.24 -0.49
CA ASP A 38 31.16 22.14 -0.54
C ASP A 38 31.42 21.24 -1.74
N ARG A 39 31.83 21.83 -2.87
CA ARG A 39 32.26 21.09 -4.07
C ARG A 39 33.46 20.17 -3.78
N ASP A 40 34.47 20.68 -3.09
CA ASP A 40 35.66 19.92 -2.68
C ASP A 40 35.35 18.80 -1.66
N ALA A 41 34.31 18.97 -0.84
CA ALA A 41 33.87 17.95 0.11
C ALA A 41 33.17 16.77 -0.62
N VAL A 42 32.29 17.08 -1.56
CA VAL A 42 31.56 16.09 -2.36
C VAL A 42 32.51 15.32 -3.29
N GLU A 43 33.47 15.99 -3.93
CA GLU A 43 34.49 15.32 -4.76
C GLU A 43 35.36 14.34 -3.96
N ARG A 44 35.72 14.69 -2.72
CA ARG A 44 36.51 13.80 -1.84
C ARG A 44 35.71 12.58 -1.41
N ALA A 45 34.42 12.74 -1.15
CA ALA A 45 33.52 11.62 -0.84
C ALA A 45 33.38 10.66 -2.03
N LEU A 46 33.22 11.20 -3.25
CA LEU A 46 33.17 10.42 -4.49
C LEU A 46 34.46 9.63 -4.73
N ARG A 47 35.64 10.24 -4.52
CA ARG A 47 36.94 9.55 -4.66
C ARG A 47 37.17 8.49 -3.59
N ALA A 48 36.56 8.62 -2.41
CA ALA A 48 36.62 7.58 -1.38
C ALA A 48 35.73 6.40 -1.76
N TRP A 49 34.50 6.68 -2.21
CA TRP A 49 33.55 5.66 -2.64
C TRP A 49 34.02 4.86 -3.86
N ARG A 50 34.62 5.52 -4.87
CA ARG A 50 35.21 4.81 -6.04
C ARG A 50 36.37 3.89 -5.64
N ARG A 51 37.21 4.29 -4.70
CA ARG A 51 38.32 3.44 -4.19
C ARG A 51 37.83 2.19 -3.48
N GLU A 52 36.70 2.29 -2.78
CA GLU A 52 36.08 1.15 -2.09
C GLU A 52 35.42 0.18 -3.08
N ARG A 53 34.88 0.71 -4.20
CA ARG A 53 34.26 -0.08 -5.27
C ARG A 53 35.29 -0.78 -6.18
N ASP A 54 36.42 -0.16 -6.46
CA ASP A 54 37.45 -0.70 -7.36
C ASP A 54 38.30 -1.83 -6.72
N GLY A 55 37.96 -2.27 -5.50
CA GLY A 55 38.46 -3.53 -4.94
C GLY A 55 39.99 -3.62 -4.78
N SER A 56 40.72 -2.51 -4.80
CA SER A 56 42.16 -2.48 -4.54
C SER A 56 42.44 -2.40 -3.04
N GLY A 57 41.99 -3.43 -2.33
CA GLY A 57 42.36 -3.69 -0.95
C GLY A 57 43.61 -4.57 -0.92
N GLU A 58 44.80 -3.98 -0.99
CA GLU A 58 46.00 -4.65 -0.47
C GLU A 58 45.92 -4.62 1.06
N SER A 59 45.54 -5.77 1.62
CA SER A 59 45.55 -6.03 3.05
C SER A 59 47.00 -6.25 3.48
N GLU A 60 47.68 -5.19 3.92
CA GLU A 60 48.95 -5.31 4.64
C GLU A 60 48.75 -4.96 6.12
N SER A 61 48.80 -6.01 6.93
CA SER A 61 49.39 -6.10 8.26
C SER A 61 49.27 -4.90 9.20
N ALA A 62 48.52 -5.11 10.27
CA ALA A 62 48.45 -4.26 11.45
C ALA A 62 49.84 -3.74 11.91
N PRO A 63 50.06 -2.43 11.98
CA PRO A 63 51.18 -1.89 12.73
C PRO A 63 50.79 -1.74 14.19
N VAL A 64 51.54 -2.46 15.03
CA VAL A 64 51.72 -2.21 16.46
C VAL A 64 51.97 -0.72 16.66
N LEU A 65 51.12 -0.05 17.46
CA LEU A 65 51.26 1.36 17.81
C LEU A 65 52.59 1.62 18.55
N PRO A 66 53.51 2.44 18.01
CA PRO A 66 54.51 3.09 18.83
C PRO A 66 53.91 4.39 19.38
N LEU A 67 53.86 4.47 20.71
CA LEU A 67 53.67 5.70 21.45
C LEU A 67 54.70 6.75 21.03
N ALA A 68 54.20 7.98 20.91
CA ALA A 68 54.91 9.26 20.90
C ALA A 68 55.56 9.71 19.58
N ARG A 69 54.95 10.72 18.94
CA ARG A 69 55.37 12.14 19.04
C ARG A 69 54.62 13.00 18.04
N ARG A 70 54.08 14.12 18.55
CA ARG A 70 53.61 15.31 17.81
C ARG A 70 52.48 15.09 16.79
N PHE A 71 51.26 14.97 17.27
CA PHE A 71 50.09 15.47 16.52
C PHE A 71 49.37 16.53 17.34
N GLY A 72 49.29 17.72 16.75
CA GLY A 72 48.69 18.89 17.37
C GLY A 72 47.20 18.70 17.65
N ARG A 73 46.72 19.39 18.69
CA ARG A 73 45.32 19.44 19.15
C ARG A 73 44.28 19.72 18.05
N SER A 74 44.69 20.15 16.85
CA SER A 74 43.81 20.48 15.73
C SER A 74 43.28 19.28 14.91
N ALA A 75 43.96 18.13 14.92
CA ALA A 75 43.51 16.95 14.15
C ALA A 75 42.36 16.20 14.84
N LEU A 76 42.38 16.11 16.17
CA LEU A 76 41.30 15.52 16.97
C LEU A 76 40.01 16.35 16.93
N VAL A 77 40.12 17.68 16.84
CA VAL A 77 38.96 18.58 16.73
C VAL A 77 38.27 18.43 15.37
N ARG A 78 39.00 18.12 14.30
CA ARG A 78 38.46 17.97 12.94
C ARG A 78 37.76 16.63 12.68
N LEU A 79 38.17 15.56 13.36
CA LEU A 79 37.45 14.28 13.32
C LEU A 79 36.17 14.32 14.17
N ALA A 80 36.18 15.07 15.29
CA ALA A 80 34.97 15.32 16.08
C ALA A 80 33.93 16.18 15.31
N SER A 81 34.36 17.09 14.43
CA SER A 81 33.42 17.94 13.68
C SER A 81 32.70 17.22 12.54
N ALA A 82 33.31 16.24 11.88
CA ALA A 82 32.65 15.50 10.80
C ALA A 82 31.55 14.55 11.33
N ALA A 83 31.82 13.87 12.45
CA ALA A 83 30.81 13.08 13.15
C ALA A 83 29.71 13.97 13.74
N GLY A 84 30.07 15.16 14.25
CA GLY A 84 29.10 16.14 14.76
C GLY A 84 28.17 16.70 13.69
N VAL A 85 28.64 16.91 12.46
CA VAL A 85 27.79 17.36 11.34
C VAL A 85 26.86 16.25 10.86
N LEU A 86 27.33 15.01 10.72
CA LEU A 86 26.45 13.87 10.38
C LEU A 86 25.40 13.61 11.47
N LEU A 87 25.78 13.70 12.75
CA LEU A 87 24.84 13.60 13.87
C LEU A 87 23.87 14.78 13.88
N ALA A 88 24.31 16.01 13.60
CA ALA A 88 23.44 17.18 13.51
C ALA A 88 22.47 17.09 12.32
N VAL A 89 22.88 16.52 11.18
CA VAL A 89 22.00 16.26 10.02
C VAL A 89 21.02 15.14 10.34
N ALA A 90 21.45 14.05 10.98
CA ALA A 90 20.57 12.96 11.41
C ALA A 90 19.56 13.43 12.47
N VAL A 91 20.00 14.25 13.43
CA VAL A 91 19.14 14.87 14.45
C VAL A 91 18.22 15.92 13.81
N ALA A 92 18.70 16.75 12.88
CA ALA A 92 17.85 17.68 12.14
C ALA A 92 16.84 16.96 11.25
N ALA A 93 17.18 15.81 10.66
CA ALA A 93 16.25 14.94 9.94
C ALA A 93 15.21 14.33 10.89
N LEU A 94 15.62 13.93 12.11
CA LEU A 94 14.71 13.50 13.18
C LEU A 94 13.85 14.65 13.76
N PHE A 95 14.28 15.91 13.64
CA PHE A 95 13.48 17.08 14.05
C PHE A 95 12.56 17.60 12.93
N LEU A 96 12.94 17.42 11.67
CA LEU A 96 12.07 17.62 10.50
C LEU A 96 10.96 16.55 10.45
N ILE A 97 11.26 15.33 10.90
CA ILE A 97 10.29 14.28 11.22
C ILE A 97 9.94 14.41 12.71
N GLY A 98 9.39 15.56 13.11
CA GLY A 98 9.18 15.87 14.52
C GLY A 98 8.42 14.75 15.26
N PRO A 99 8.67 14.57 16.58
CA PRO A 99 7.88 13.67 17.41
C PRO A 99 6.42 14.15 17.40
N GLY A 100 5.60 13.54 16.53
CA GLY A 100 4.21 13.95 16.28
C GLY A 100 3.83 14.07 14.81
N ALA A 101 4.75 13.99 13.85
CA ALA A 101 4.36 13.86 12.44
C ALA A 101 3.68 12.50 12.25
N PRO A 102 2.41 12.46 11.79
CA PRO A 102 1.73 11.19 11.56
C PRO A 102 2.52 10.38 10.53
N THR A 103 2.81 9.13 10.87
CA THR A 103 3.37 8.19 9.91
C THR A 103 2.24 7.57 9.09
N ALA A 104 2.55 7.06 7.90
CA ALA A 104 1.57 6.31 7.10
C ALA A 104 0.96 5.14 7.90
N ASP A 105 1.79 4.43 8.67
CA ASP A 105 1.33 3.34 9.55
C ASP A 105 0.35 3.83 10.63
N ALA A 106 0.63 4.97 11.27
CA ALA A 106 -0.25 5.52 12.29
C ALA A 106 -1.59 6.02 11.70
N ALA A 107 -1.54 6.66 10.52
CA ALA A 107 -2.74 7.10 9.81
C ALA A 107 -3.60 5.90 9.38
N LEU A 108 -2.99 4.83 8.86
CA LEU A 108 -3.69 3.62 8.45
C LEU A 108 -4.27 2.86 9.66
N ALA A 109 -3.53 2.76 10.76
CA ALA A 109 -4.03 2.17 12.00
C ALA A 109 -5.23 2.96 12.54
N GLY A 110 -5.18 4.29 12.50
CA GLY A 110 -6.30 5.15 12.89
C GLY A 110 -7.52 4.99 11.99
N ALA A 111 -7.33 4.85 10.68
CA ALA A 111 -8.41 4.58 9.73
C ALA A 111 -9.05 3.21 9.99
N LEU A 112 -8.23 2.19 10.27
CA LEU A 112 -8.68 0.84 10.59
C LEU A 112 -9.49 0.82 11.91
N GLU A 113 -9.02 1.52 12.94
CA GLU A 113 -9.71 1.62 14.22
C GLU A 113 -11.10 2.27 14.07
N ARG A 114 -11.19 3.32 13.23
CA ARG A 114 -12.47 3.98 12.90
C ARG A 114 -13.39 3.11 12.08
N ALA A 115 -12.87 2.38 11.09
CA ALA A 115 -13.67 1.43 10.32
C ALA A 115 -14.28 0.34 11.23
N ARG A 116 -13.59 -0.04 12.31
CA ARG A 116 -14.08 -1.01 13.30
C ARG A 116 -15.10 -0.43 14.29
N ALA A 117 -15.18 0.89 14.47
CA ALA A 117 -15.97 1.56 15.50
C ALA A 117 -17.51 1.52 15.29
N ALA A 118 -18.01 0.75 14.33
CA ALA A 118 -19.43 0.48 14.12
C ALA A 118 -20.31 1.68 13.73
N THR A 119 -19.73 2.77 13.23
CA THR A 119 -20.51 3.83 12.58
C THR A 119 -20.91 3.38 11.17
N PRO A 120 -22.22 3.27 10.86
CA PRO A 120 -22.68 2.93 9.52
C PRO A 120 -22.23 3.96 8.48
N ARG A 121 -21.72 3.48 7.34
CA ARG A 121 -21.30 4.31 6.21
C ARG A 121 -21.71 3.68 4.88
N MET A 122 -21.96 4.52 3.89
CA MET A 122 -22.23 4.13 2.51
C MET A 122 -21.06 4.56 1.62
N TYR A 123 -20.66 3.67 0.72
CA TYR A 123 -19.68 3.90 -0.32
C TYR A 123 -20.30 3.57 -1.67
N GLU A 124 -20.07 4.41 -2.67
CA GLU A 124 -20.19 3.97 -4.05
C GLU A 124 -18.98 3.14 -4.43
N LEU A 125 -19.24 2.00 -5.05
CA LEU A 125 -18.25 1.04 -5.50
C LEU A 125 -18.25 0.99 -7.03
N LEU A 126 -17.06 1.15 -7.60
CA LEU A 126 -16.80 0.87 -9.01
C LEU A 126 -15.69 -0.18 -9.11
N PHE A 127 -15.96 -1.27 -9.83
CA PHE A 127 -14.95 -2.27 -10.15
C PHE A 127 -14.90 -2.51 -11.66
N GLU A 128 -13.76 -2.22 -12.27
CA GLU A 128 -13.51 -2.40 -13.68
C GLU A 128 -12.45 -3.48 -13.89
N ARG A 129 -12.69 -4.41 -14.83
CA ARG A 129 -11.71 -5.42 -15.21
C ARG A 129 -11.61 -5.55 -16.72
N GLY A 130 -10.38 -5.47 -17.23
CA GLY A 130 -10.04 -5.65 -18.63
C GLY A 130 -9.51 -7.06 -18.90
N LEU A 131 -10.35 -7.92 -19.50
CA LEU A 131 -9.96 -9.25 -19.99
C LEU A 131 -10.44 -9.42 -21.44
N GLY A 132 -9.91 -8.60 -22.35
CA GLY A 132 -10.34 -8.57 -23.77
C GLY A 132 -11.66 -7.84 -24.02
N PHE A 133 -12.51 -7.71 -22.99
CA PHE A 133 -13.62 -6.78 -22.90
C PHE A 133 -13.62 -6.12 -21.51
N THR A 134 -14.08 -4.88 -21.41
CA THR A 134 -14.20 -4.17 -20.13
C THR A 134 -15.49 -4.61 -19.46
N ARG A 135 -15.38 -5.20 -18.27
CA ARG A 135 -16.51 -5.46 -17.38
C ARG A 135 -16.47 -4.46 -16.24
N ALA A 136 -17.52 -3.66 -16.11
CA ALA A 136 -17.72 -2.77 -14.97
C ALA A 136 -18.81 -3.31 -14.05
N VAL A 137 -18.59 -3.20 -12.75
CA VAL A 137 -19.58 -3.44 -11.71
C VAL A 137 -19.70 -2.16 -10.91
N GLU A 138 -20.89 -1.57 -10.93
CA GLU A 138 -21.28 -0.45 -10.09
C GLU A 138 -22.21 -0.98 -8.99
N ALA A 139 -21.99 -0.55 -7.75
CA ALA A 139 -22.77 -0.99 -6.61
C ALA A 139 -22.70 0.02 -5.45
N ASP A 140 -23.67 -0.05 -4.55
CA ASP A 140 -23.60 0.66 -3.27
C ASP A 140 -23.16 -0.31 -2.18
N LEU A 141 -22.05 0.01 -1.50
CA LEU A 141 -21.51 -0.75 -0.38
C LEU A 141 -21.81 -0.04 0.94
N TYR A 142 -22.65 -0.67 1.75
CA TYR A 142 -22.92 -0.29 3.12
C TYR A 142 -22.02 -1.10 4.06
N VAL A 143 -21.41 -0.42 5.03
CA VAL A 143 -20.59 -1.07 6.07
C VAL A 143 -20.98 -0.57 7.45
N SER A 144 -20.89 -1.44 8.45
CA SER A 144 -21.09 -1.08 9.84
C SER A 144 -20.18 -1.92 10.74
N GLY A 145 -19.07 -1.31 11.16
CA GLY A 145 -18.14 -1.92 12.10
C GLY A 145 -17.35 -3.08 11.49
N GLU A 146 -16.83 -3.94 12.37
CA GLU A 146 -15.70 -4.79 12.01
C GLU A 146 -15.97 -5.79 10.88
N GLN A 147 -17.22 -6.27 10.71
CA GLN A 147 -17.53 -7.31 9.70
C GLN A 147 -18.97 -7.26 9.15
N THR A 148 -19.75 -6.22 9.41
CA THR A 148 -21.11 -6.11 8.86
C THR A 148 -21.08 -5.32 7.57
N PHE A 149 -21.62 -5.88 6.50
CA PHE A 149 -21.72 -5.21 5.21
C PHE A 149 -23.01 -5.58 4.49
N ALA A 150 -23.42 -4.72 3.56
CA ALA A 150 -24.44 -5.00 2.56
C ALA A 150 -24.03 -4.34 1.24
N LEU A 151 -24.24 -5.03 0.13
CA LEU A 151 -23.89 -4.60 -1.21
C LEU A 151 -25.18 -4.62 -2.04
N ALA A 152 -25.60 -3.46 -2.54
CA ALA A 152 -26.72 -3.32 -3.44
C ALA A 152 -26.21 -3.24 -4.88
N LEU A 153 -26.67 -4.16 -5.72
CA LEU A 153 -26.33 -4.22 -7.14
C LEU A 153 -27.58 -4.01 -7.98
N GLU A 154 -27.60 -2.92 -8.74
CA GLU A 154 -28.67 -2.69 -9.69
C GLU A 154 -28.60 -3.69 -10.86
N LYS A 155 -29.73 -4.36 -11.13
CA LYS A 155 -29.89 -5.32 -12.22
C LYS A 155 -31.15 -4.99 -13.01
N PRO A 156 -31.29 -5.49 -14.27
CA PRO A 156 -32.49 -5.24 -15.06
C PRO A 156 -33.80 -5.68 -14.41
N ALA A 157 -33.75 -6.64 -13.48
CA ALA A 157 -34.92 -7.17 -12.77
C ALA A 157 -35.19 -6.48 -11.40
N GLY A 158 -34.38 -5.48 -11.03
CA GLY A 158 -34.39 -4.82 -9.71
C GLY A 158 -33.04 -4.93 -9.00
N THR A 159 -32.98 -4.54 -7.73
CA THR A 159 -31.76 -4.58 -6.93
C THR A 159 -31.51 -5.98 -6.38
N ALA A 160 -30.32 -6.53 -6.65
CA ALA A 160 -29.82 -7.70 -5.96
C ALA A 160 -29.03 -7.25 -4.72
N TRP A 161 -29.26 -7.89 -3.58
CA TRP A 161 -28.53 -7.57 -2.35
C TRP A 161 -27.66 -8.73 -1.91
N ILE A 162 -26.46 -8.42 -1.46
CA ILE A 162 -25.51 -9.37 -0.89
C ILE A 162 -24.99 -8.74 0.39
N GLY A 163 -25.21 -9.38 1.53
CA GLY A 163 -24.74 -8.83 2.80
C GLY A 163 -24.42 -9.91 3.80
N GLY A 164 -24.03 -9.49 4.98
CA GLY A 164 -23.73 -10.41 6.06
C GLY A 164 -22.93 -9.78 7.17
N ASP A 165 -22.77 -10.58 8.22
CA ASP A 165 -22.00 -10.28 9.42
C ASP A 165 -21.03 -11.43 9.70
N ARG A 166 -20.46 -11.47 10.91
CA ARG A 166 -19.52 -12.51 11.34
C ARG A 166 -20.10 -13.92 11.26
N ALA A 167 -21.40 -14.07 11.48
CA ALA A 167 -22.08 -15.35 11.64
C ALA A 167 -22.66 -15.83 10.31
N GLN A 168 -23.24 -14.94 9.52
CA GLN A 168 -24.02 -15.32 8.36
C GLN A 168 -23.80 -14.36 7.18
N VAL A 169 -23.81 -14.94 5.98
CA VAL A 169 -23.88 -14.23 4.71
C VAL A 169 -25.19 -14.57 4.04
N TRP A 170 -25.79 -13.59 3.41
CA TRP A 170 -27.08 -13.69 2.77
C TRP A 170 -27.05 -13.07 1.37
N VAL A 171 -27.86 -13.63 0.49
CA VAL A 171 -28.07 -13.14 -0.87
C VAL A 171 -29.55 -13.08 -1.14
N VAL A 172 -29.99 -11.90 -1.57
CA VAL A 172 -31.35 -11.62 -2.01
C VAL A 172 -31.29 -11.32 -3.51
N PRO A 173 -31.58 -12.30 -4.39
CA PRO A 173 -31.55 -12.08 -5.82
C PRO A 173 -32.56 -11.02 -6.27
N ALA A 174 -32.24 -10.26 -7.32
CA ALA A 174 -33.16 -9.29 -7.91
C ALA A 174 -34.48 -9.92 -8.39
N ASN A 175 -34.42 -11.13 -8.96
CA ASN A 175 -35.62 -11.84 -9.40
C ASN A 175 -36.40 -12.39 -8.18
N PRO A 176 -37.63 -11.91 -7.90
CA PRO A 176 -38.41 -12.31 -6.72
C PRO A 176 -38.84 -13.79 -6.74
N GLN A 177 -38.78 -14.47 -7.89
CA GLN A 177 -39.09 -15.91 -8.00
C GLN A 177 -37.94 -16.79 -7.47
N LEU A 178 -36.73 -16.25 -7.39
CA LEU A 178 -35.58 -16.96 -6.83
C LEU A 178 -35.60 -16.86 -5.30
N PRO A 179 -35.18 -17.92 -4.58
CA PRO A 179 -35.14 -17.90 -3.12
C PRO A 179 -34.04 -16.98 -2.59
N VAL A 180 -34.22 -16.51 -1.36
CA VAL A 180 -33.15 -15.92 -0.53
C VAL A 180 -32.23 -17.05 -0.09
N VAL A 181 -30.92 -16.84 -0.15
CA VAL A 181 -29.93 -17.85 0.24
C VAL A 181 -29.17 -17.33 1.45
N LEU A 182 -29.12 -18.14 2.51
CA LEU A 182 -28.35 -17.88 3.73
C LEU A 182 -27.20 -18.89 3.82
N GLY A 183 -26.06 -18.48 4.38
CA GLY A 183 -24.91 -19.35 4.49
C GLY A 183 -23.74 -18.88 5.35
N ASP A 184 -22.81 -19.79 5.61
CA ASP A 184 -21.58 -19.50 6.37
C ASP A 184 -20.55 -18.68 5.58
N ARG A 185 -19.98 -17.66 6.24
CA ARG A 185 -19.19 -16.56 5.65
C ARG A 185 -17.92 -17.00 4.90
N ALA A 186 -17.12 -17.90 5.47
CA ALA A 186 -15.70 -18.02 5.13
C ALA A 186 -15.37 -18.54 3.71
N ARG A 187 -16.31 -19.20 3.02
CA ARG A 187 -16.13 -19.65 1.63
C ARG A 187 -17.20 -19.14 0.66
N ARG A 188 -18.33 -18.66 1.17
CA ARG A 188 -19.49 -18.37 0.33
C ARG A 188 -19.56 -16.96 -0.19
N THR A 189 -19.04 -15.93 0.48
CA THR A 189 -19.20 -14.57 -0.06
C THR A 189 -18.58 -14.46 -1.45
N GLN A 190 -17.34 -14.93 -1.63
CA GLN A 190 -16.70 -14.91 -2.95
C GLN A 190 -17.35 -15.87 -3.95
N GLN A 191 -17.78 -17.05 -3.50
CA GLN A 191 -18.48 -17.99 -4.39
C GLN A 191 -19.83 -17.42 -4.86
N LEU A 192 -20.62 -16.85 -3.96
CA LEU A 192 -21.92 -16.26 -4.24
C LEU A 192 -21.77 -15.01 -5.10
N LEU A 193 -20.76 -14.18 -4.85
CA LEU A 193 -20.43 -13.05 -5.73
C LEU A 193 -20.07 -13.57 -7.13
N ALA A 194 -19.20 -14.58 -7.24
CA ALA A 194 -18.82 -15.17 -8.52
C ALA A 194 -20.03 -15.80 -9.26
N GLU A 195 -20.92 -16.48 -8.55
CA GLU A 195 -22.19 -17.02 -9.09
C GLU A 195 -23.14 -15.92 -9.60
N ASN A 196 -23.00 -14.69 -9.09
CA ASN A 196 -23.73 -13.50 -9.55
C ASN A 196 -22.88 -12.63 -10.50
N ASP A 197 -21.80 -13.21 -11.03
CA ASP A 197 -20.82 -12.61 -11.90
C ASP A 197 -20.18 -11.32 -11.35
N VAL A 198 -19.94 -11.29 -10.05
CA VAL A 198 -19.26 -10.22 -9.32
C VAL A 198 -17.98 -10.80 -8.75
N GLU A 199 -16.83 -10.24 -9.12
CA GLU A 199 -15.53 -10.65 -8.55
C GLU A 199 -14.87 -9.43 -7.93
N LEU A 200 -15.20 -9.15 -6.67
CA LEU A 200 -14.60 -8.02 -5.95
C LEU A 200 -13.31 -8.46 -5.24
N PRO A 201 -12.24 -7.65 -5.29
CA PRO A 201 -11.01 -7.94 -4.54
C PRO A 201 -11.24 -7.88 -3.03
N TYR A 202 -12.16 -7.01 -2.60
CA TYR A 202 -12.56 -6.82 -1.22
C TYR A 202 -14.07 -6.58 -1.14
N VAL A 203 -14.71 -7.16 -0.13
CA VAL A 203 -16.15 -7.00 0.16
C VAL A 203 -16.40 -6.19 1.42
N ASP A 204 -15.32 -5.88 2.13
CA ASP A 204 -15.32 -5.24 3.43
C ASP A 204 -14.14 -4.26 3.50
N VAL A 205 -14.42 -3.05 3.99
CA VAL A 205 -13.46 -1.95 4.12
C VAL A 205 -12.35 -2.33 5.10
N VAL A 206 -12.67 -3.01 6.20
CA VAL A 206 -11.66 -3.43 7.19
C VAL A 206 -10.64 -4.36 6.53
N SER A 207 -11.12 -5.38 5.81
CA SER A 207 -10.27 -6.30 5.04
C SER A 207 -9.38 -5.59 4.01
N ALA A 208 -9.89 -4.54 3.36
CA ALA A 208 -9.09 -3.74 2.42
C ALA A 208 -7.98 -2.96 3.15
N LEU A 209 -8.31 -2.27 4.24
CA LEU A 209 -7.36 -1.50 5.05
C LEU A 209 -6.28 -2.38 5.69
N GLU A 210 -6.64 -3.57 6.18
CA GLU A 210 -5.69 -4.55 6.71
C GLU A 210 -4.69 -4.99 5.62
N ALA A 211 -5.18 -5.28 4.41
CA ALA A 211 -4.32 -5.64 3.30
C ALA A 211 -3.34 -4.49 2.94
N LEU A 212 -3.78 -3.23 2.96
CA LEU A 212 -2.90 -2.09 2.75
C LEU A 212 -1.76 -2.02 3.79
N SER A 213 -2.03 -2.40 5.04
CA SER A 213 -1.02 -2.34 6.12
C SER A 213 0.05 -3.42 6.01
N VAL A 214 -0.33 -4.58 5.47
CA VAL A 214 0.53 -5.76 5.40
C VAL A 214 1.26 -5.83 4.06
N ASP A 215 0.56 -5.58 2.96
CA ASP A 215 1.00 -5.92 1.61
C ASP A 215 1.67 -4.76 0.86
N TYR A 216 1.68 -3.55 1.42
CA TYR A 216 2.12 -2.34 0.69
C TYR A 216 3.12 -1.51 1.48
N ASP A 217 4.01 -0.84 0.74
CA ASP A 217 4.84 0.23 1.27
C ASP A 217 4.09 1.55 1.09
N ALA A 218 3.64 2.13 2.20
CA ALA A 218 2.79 3.31 2.23
C ALA A 218 3.59 4.59 2.53
N ALA A 219 3.20 5.68 1.88
CA ALA A 219 3.64 7.03 2.15
C ALA A 219 2.42 7.91 2.49
N LEU A 220 2.62 8.84 3.42
CA LEU A 220 1.61 9.81 3.80
C LEU A 220 1.95 11.17 3.15
N SER A 221 0.94 11.84 2.61
CA SER A 221 1.04 13.21 2.13
C SER A 221 1.35 14.21 3.25
N ALA A 222 1.85 15.39 2.88
CA ALA A 222 2.21 16.43 3.84
C ALA A 222 1.03 16.99 4.65
N ASP A 223 -0.19 16.91 4.10
CA ASP A 223 -1.43 17.30 4.78
C ASP A 223 -1.97 16.21 5.73
N GLY A 224 -1.38 15.00 5.72
CA GLY A 224 -1.78 13.89 6.56
C GLY A 224 -3.09 13.18 6.15
N LEU A 225 -3.67 13.51 4.99
CA LEU A 225 -4.99 13.02 4.57
C LEU A 225 -4.94 11.99 3.45
N VAL A 226 -3.81 11.87 2.74
CA VAL A 226 -3.69 10.97 1.58
C VAL A 226 -2.58 9.96 1.84
N LEU A 227 -2.96 8.69 1.84
CA LEU A 227 -2.02 7.58 1.80
C LEU A 227 -1.90 7.07 0.36
N SER A 228 -0.69 6.83 -0.10
CA SER A 228 -0.45 6.13 -1.36
C SER A 228 0.69 5.16 -1.21
N GLY A 229 0.72 4.14 -2.06
CA GLY A 229 1.77 3.15 -1.96
C GLY A 229 1.78 2.13 -3.07
N THR A 230 2.84 1.34 -3.05
CA THR A 230 3.11 0.28 -4.02
C THR A 230 3.16 -1.06 -3.32
N LYS A 231 2.70 -2.10 -4.02
CA LYS A 231 2.70 -3.47 -3.53
C LYS A 231 4.13 -3.93 -3.21
N ARG A 232 4.33 -4.51 -2.02
CA ARG A 232 5.59 -5.14 -1.60
C ARG A 232 5.89 -6.37 -2.44
N ALA A 233 7.17 -6.69 -2.61
CA ALA A 233 7.59 -7.90 -3.33
C ALA A 233 7.09 -9.21 -2.69
N THR A 234 6.77 -9.20 -1.39
CA THR A 234 6.26 -10.35 -0.63
C THR A 234 4.74 -10.53 -0.73
N ALA A 235 4.02 -9.53 -1.24
CA ALA A 235 2.57 -9.58 -1.32
C ALA A 235 2.10 -10.54 -2.42
N PRO A 236 0.91 -11.16 -2.28
CA PRO A 236 0.38 -12.08 -3.28
C PRO A 236 0.21 -11.41 -4.67
N GLU A 237 0.50 -12.15 -5.74
CA GLU A 237 0.48 -11.62 -7.12
C GLU A 237 -0.88 -11.07 -7.56
N HIS A 238 -1.98 -11.59 -7.00
CA HIS A 238 -3.34 -11.21 -7.38
C HIS A 238 -3.78 -9.84 -6.83
N LYS A 239 -3.01 -9.25 -5.91
CA LYS A 239 -3.27 -7.93 -5.31
C LYS A 239 -3.00 -6.78 -6.29
N ALA A 240 -3.59 -5.62 -6.00
CA ALA A 240 -3.34 -4.38 -6.73
C ALA A 240 -1.86 -3.98 -6.67
N ASP A 241 -1.34 -3.36 -7.71
CA ASP A 241 0.05 -2.90 -7.77
C ASP A 241 0.24 -1.57 -7.05
N THR A 242 -0.77 -0.70 -7.10
CA THR A 242 -0.79 0.60 -6.42
C THR A 242 -2.09 0.81 -5.67
N PHE A 243 -2.03 1.64 -4.64
CA PHE A 243 -3.22 2.17 -3.98
C PHE A 243 -3.12 3.67 -3.76
N ARG A 244 -4.29 4.30 -3.65
CA ARG A 244 -4.46 5.64 -3.16
C ARG A 244 -5.68 5.69 -2.23
N LEU A 245 -5.48 6.12 -1.00
CA LEU A 245 -6.49 6.19 0.04
C LEU A 245 -6.58 7.63 0.54
N VAL A 246 -7.80 8.16 0.62
CA VAL A 246 -8.11 9.49 1.16
C VAL A 246 -8.88 9.33 2.46
N LEU A 247 -8.45 10.05 3.48
CA LEU A 247 -9.13 10.18 4.75
C LEU A 247 -9.95 11.47 4.79
N ASP A 248 -11.09 11.43 5.48
CA ASP A 248 -11.83 12.62 5.86
C ASP A 248 -11.12 13.37 7.01
N GLU A 249 -11.67 14.53 7.41
CA GLU A 249 -11.11 15.35 8.50
C GLU A 249 -11.08 14.61 9.84
N ASP A 250 -11.99 13.66 10.03
CA ASP A 250 -12.02 12.82 11.23
C ASP A 250 -10.99 11.68 11.16
N GLY A 251 -10.37 11.42 10.00
CA GLY A 251 -9.41 10.35 9.78
C GLY A 251 -10.04 9.01 9.37
N ALA A 252 -11.31 9.00 8.97
CA ALA A 252 -11.99 7.82 8.44
C ALA A 252 -11.91 7.75 6.91
N LEU A 253 -12.18 6.58 6.33
CA LEU A 253 -12.06 6.37 4.89
C LEU A 253 -13.08 7.22 4.12
N ALA A 254 -12.57 8.15 3.30
CA ALA A 254 -13.34 8.96 2.36
C ALA A 254 -13.31 8.39 0.94
N SER A 255 -12.15 7.93 0.47
CA SER A 255 -12.07 7.18 -0.79
C SER A 255 -10.90 6.21 -0.82
N LEU A 256 -11.05 5.13 -1.59
CA LEU A 256 -10.01 4.14 -1.83
C LEU A 256 -9.97 3.81 -3.31
N GLU A 257 -8.79 3.91 -3.91
CA GLU A 257 -8.50 3.46 -5.25
C GLU A 257 -7.40 2.39 -5.20
N LEU A 258 -7.65 1.28 -5.88
CA LEU A 258 -6.71 0.19 -6.08
C LEU A 258 -6.59 -0.07 -7.58
N GLU A 259 -5.37 -0.12 -8.07
CA GLU A 259 -5.10 -0.36 -9.49
C GLU A 259 -4.14 -1.53 -9.65
N ARG A 260 -4.46 -2.42 -10.57
CA ARG A 260 -3.58 -3.48 -11.03
C ARG A 260 -3.34 -3.37 -12.52
N ARG A 261 -2.08 -3.46 -12.92
CA ARG A 261 -1.61 -3.55 -14.30
C ARG A 261 -1.07 -4.96 -14.57
N GLY A 262 -1.93 -5.80 -15.13
CA GLY A 262 -1.66 -7.19 -15.42
C GLY A 262 -0.78 -7.41 -16.65
N ARG A 263 0.12 -8.38 -16.54
CA ARG A 263 0.75 -9.02 -17.71
C ARG A 263 -0.04 -10.30 -18.02
N ILE A 264 -1.01 -10.19 -18.91
CA ILE A 264 -1.64 -11.28 -19.69
C ILE A 264 -2.67 -12.19 -18.95
N ALA A 265 -2.39 -12.76 -17.77
CA ALA A 265 -3.25 -13.84 -17.23
C ALA A 265 -4.44 -13.38 -16.36
N LEU A 266 -4.27 -12.31 -15.58
CA LEU A 266 -5.28 -11.86 -14.61
C LEU A 266 -6.01 -10.57 -15.02
N GLY A 267 -5.53 -9.93 -16.10
CA GLY A 267 -6.05 -8.68 -16.63
C GLY A 267 -5.65 -7.46 -15.80
N ASP A 268 -5.86 -6.28 -16.39
CA ASP A 268 -5.86 -5.03 -15.67
C ASP A 268 -7.18 -4.92 -14.90
N TRP A 269 -7.14 -4.37 -13.69
CA TRP A 269 -8.36 -4.03 -12.97
C TRP A 269 -8.19 -2.81 -12.11
N ARG A 270 -9.31 -2.12 -11.89
CA ARG A 270 -9.42 -0.94 -11.03
C ARG A 270 -10.59 -1.14 -10.07
N PHE A 271 -10.37 -0.81 -8.82
CA PHE A 271 -11.39 -0.85 -7.77
C PHE A 271 -11.40 0.50 -7.07
N GLU A 272 -12.58 1.10 -6.98
CA GLU A 272 -12.80 2.39 -6.34
C GLU A 272 -13.91 2.29 -5.30
N LEU A 273 -13.69 2.93 -4.17
CA LEU A 273 -14.71 3.25 -3.18
C LEU A 273 -14.74 4.76 -2.98
N GLN A 274 -15.93 5.34 -2.96
CA GLN A 274 -16.14 6.76 -2.66
C GLN A 274 -17.23 6.89 -1.60
N ALA A 275 -16.87 7.43 -0.44
CA ALA A 275 -17.81 7.66 0.64
C ALA A 275 -18.90 8.64 0.20
N ARG A 276 -20.14 8.36 0.62
CA ARG A 276 -21.30 9.23 0.46
C ARG A 276 -21.72 9.77 1.82
N ASP A 277 -22.01 11.07 1.84
CA ASP A 277 -22.57 11.75 3.02
C ASP A 277 -24.09 11.48 3.08
N THR A 278 -24.42 10.23 3.37
CA THR A 278 -25.80 9.74 3.45
C THR A 278 -25.97 9.01 4.77
N GLU A 279 -27.01 9.36 5.53
CA GLU A 279 -27.40 8.62 6.72
C GLU A 279 -27.82 7.20 6.33
N VAL A 280 -27.20 6.19 6.97
CA VAL A 280 -27.46 4.78 6.69
C VAL A 280 -28.40 4.21 7.75
N ASP A 281 -29.60 3.84 7.32
CA ASP A 281 -30.57 3.13 8.16
C ASP A 281 -30.07 1.71 8.48
N GLY A 282 -30.17 1.29 9.74
CA GLY A 282 -29.69 -0.02 10.17
C GLY A 282 -30.38 -1.21 9.49
N SER A 283 -31.59 -1.02 8.94
CA SER A 283 -32.33 -2.04 8.21
C SER A 283 -31.63 -2.53 6.95
N VAL A 284 -30.70 -1.75 6.37
CA VAL A 284 -29.93 -2.18 5.18
C VAL A 284 -29.08 -3.42 5.46
N PHE A 285 -28.73 -3.68 6.71
CA PHE A 285 -27.94 -4.83 7.13
C PHE A 285 -28.79 -6.09 7.43
N ASP A 286 -30.12 -5.96 7.42
CA ASP A 286 -31.05 -7.06 7.62
C ASP A 286 -31.62 -7.55 6.27
N HIS A 287 -31.35 -8.80 5.92
CA HIS A 287 -31.83 -9.39 4.68
C HIS A 287 -33.37 -9.33 4.55
N ALA A 288 -34.11 -9.41 5.67
CA ALA A 288 -35.56 -9.40 5.68
C ALA A 288 -36.13 -8.07 5.16
N SER A 289 -35.38 -6.98 5.27
CA SER A 289 -35.75 -5.66 4.73
C SER A 289 -35.70 -5.58 3.21
N HIS A 290 -35.05 -6.55 2.55
CA HIS A 290 -34.77 -6.54 1.11
C HIS A 290 -35.67 -7.49 0.31
N HIS A 291 -36.59 -8.20 0.97
CA HIS A 291 -37.53 -9.09 0.28
C HIS A 291 -38.90 -9.12 0.95
N ARG A 292 -39.89 -9.60 0.20
CA ARG A 292 -41.23 -9.83 0.75
C ARG A 292 -41.22 -10.99 1.76
N ALA A 293 -42.08 -10.92 2.76
CA ALA A 293 -42.17 -11.93 3.83
C ALA A 293 -42.57 -13.33 3.34
N ASP A 294 -43.20 -13.45 2.17
CA ASP A 294 -43.60 -14.71 1.54
C ASP A 294 -42.49 -15.37 0.69
N ARG A 295 -41.35 -14.69 0.53
CA ARG A 295 -40.24 -15.20 -0.29
C ARG A 295 -39.60 -16.41 0.40
N ARG A 296 -39.38 -17.48 -0.38
CA ARG A 296 -38.69 -18.69 0.10
C ARG A 296 -37.27 -18.36 0.54
N VAL A 297 -36.90 -18.80 1.74
CA VAL A 297 -35.54 -18.74 2.28
C VAL A 297 -34.92 -20.14 2.27
N ILE A 298 -33.67 -20.26 1.86
CA ILE A 298 -32.89 -21.49 1.88
C ILE A 298 -31.64 -21.28 2.72
N GLU A 299 -31.55 -22.02 3.82
CA GLU A 299 -30.32 -22.17 4.60
C GLU A 299 -29.47 -23.27 3.96
N ARG A 300 -28.19 -22.98 3.75
CA ARG A 300 -27.24 -23.94 3.18
C ARG A 300 -26.06 -24.15 4.11
#